data_AF-A0A1F7ITM0-F1
#
_entry.id   AF-A0A1F7ITM0-F1
#
_cell.length_a   1.000
_cell.length_b   1.000
_cell.length_c   1.000
_cell.angle_alpha   90.00
_cell.angle_beta   90.00
_cell.angle_gamma   90.00
#
_symmetry.space_group_name_H-M   'P 1'
#
loop_
_entity.id
_entity.type
_entity.pdbx_description
1 polymer ?
#
loop_
_entity_poly.entity_id
_entity_poly.type
_entity_poly.pdbx_seq_one_letter_code
_entity_poly.pdbx_strand_id
1 'polypeptide(L)' 'MHFHSASRINPFTGQDQQEKEKAPAPKITQSAQKKRKIGRNEPCWCGSGKKYKKCHLNSDLVR' A
#
# COMPACT_ATOMS: atom_id res chain seq x y z
N MET A 1 -16.78 -7.50 -52.24
CA MET A 1 -17.05 -8.54 -51.23
C MET A 1 -17.13 -7.86 -49.87
N HIS A 2 -18.34 -7.41 -49.48
CA HIS A 2 -18.61 -6.94 -48.12
C HIS A 2 -19.06 -8.15 -47.30
N PHE A 3 -18.40 -8.44 -46.17
CA PHE A 3 -18.89 -9.43 -45.22
C PHE A 3 -19.07 -8.80 -43.85
N HIS A 4 -20.23 -9.10 -43.29
CA HIS A 4 -20.85 -8.48 -42.14
C HIS A 4 -20.12 -8.74 -40.81
N SER A 5 -20.26 -7.74 -39.96
CA SER A 5 -20.07 -7.71 -38.52
C SER A 5 -20.50 -8.99 -37.79
N ALA A 6 -19.66 -9.50 -36.89
CA ALA A 6 -20.11 -10.33 -35.78
C ALA A 6 -19.24 -10.07 -34.54
N SER A 7 -19.90 -9.49 -33.54
CA SER A 7 -19.42 -9.14 -32.22
C SER A 7 -18.69 -10.31 -31.54
N ARG A 8 -17.49 -10.07 -30.99
CA ARG A 8 -16.89 -10.96 -29.97
C ARG A 8 -17.58 -10.69 -28.64
N ILE A 9 -18.80 -11.19 -28.52
CA ILE A 9 -19.46 -11.33 -27.22
C ILE A 9 -18.67 -12.40 -26.47
N ASN A 10 -17.91 -12.00 -25.45
CA ASN A 10 -17.21 -12.93 -24.56
C ASN A 10 -18.24 -13.61 -23.63
N PRO A 11 -18.43 -14.94 -23.68
CA PRO A 11 -19.49 -15.64 -22.97
C PRO A 11 -19.16 -15.99 -21.50
N PHE A 12 -18.17 -15.34 -20.86
CA PHE A 12 -17.69 -15.74 -19.53
C PHE A 12 -17.90 -14.72 -18.40
N THR A 13 -18.38 -13.51 -18.67
CA THR A 13 -18.77 -12.57 -17.59
C THR A 13 -20.21 -12.82 -17.16
N GLY A 14 -20.43 -14.00 -16.58
CA GLY A 14 -21.62 -14.34 -15.82
C GLY A 14 -21.20 -14.70 -14.40
N GLN A 15 -20.93 -13.69 -13.57
CA GLN A 15 -21.06 -13.81 -12.12
C GLN A 15 -21.32 -12.43 -11.52
N ASP A 16 -22.61 -12.30 -11.23
CA ASP A 16 -23.30 -11.24 -10.54
C ASP A 16 -22.92 -11.18 -9.06
N GLN A 17 -23.19 -10.01 -8.51
CA GLN A 17 -22.80 -9.49 -7.22
C GLN A 17 -23.35 -10.30 -6.04
N GLN A 18 -22.48 -10.76 -5.12
CA GLN A 18 -22.88 -10.88 -3.71
C GLN A 18 -21.68 -11.07 -2.75
N GLU A 19 -21.26 -9.99 -2.07
CA GLU A 19 -20.98 -10.02 -0.62
C GLU A 19 -20.84 -8.57 -0.12
N LYS A 20 -21.94 -7.92 0.27
CA LYS A 20 -22.47 -7.86 1.64
C LYS A 20 -21.56 -7.07 2.58
N GLU A 21 -22.01 -5.85 2.86
CA GLU A 21 -21.58 -5.02 3.97
C GLU A 21 -21.44 -5.83 5.27
N LYS A 22 -20.28 -5.68 5.92
CA LYS A 22 -20.20 -5.71 7.39
C LYS A 22 -18.95 -4.97 7.91
N ALA A 23 -19.05 -3.65 8.06
CA ALA A 23 -18.29 -2.98 9.12
C ALA A 23 -19.01 -3.28 10.44
N PRO A 24 -18.30 -3.79 11.46
CA PRO A 24 -17.83 -2.87 12.48
C PRO A 24 -16.50 -3.26 13.16
N ALA A 25 -15.97 -2.28 13.89
CA ALA A 25 -14.91 -2.30 14.90
C ALA A 25 -13.48 -1.96 14.41
N PRO A 26 -12.98 -0.74 14.71
CA PRO A 26 -11.55 -0.51 14.76
C PRO A 26 -11.00 -1.33 15.92
N LYS A 27 -10.40 -2.49 15.60
CA LYS A 27 -9.60 -3.24 16.55
C LYS A 27 -8.37 -2.36 16.83
N ILE A 28 -8.44 -1.56 17.90
CA ILE A 28 -7.27 -0.89 18.47
C ILE A 28 -6.44 -2.01 19.09
N THR A 29 -5.79 -2.80 18.24
CA THR A 29 -4.71 -3.66 18.69
C THR A 29 -3.70 -2.68 19.26
N GLN A 30 -3.48 -2.75 20.56
CA GLN A 30 -2.37 -2.10 21.21
C GLN A 30 -1.12 -2.81 20.69
N SER A 31 -0.78 -2.56 19.43
CA SER A 31 0.49 -2.92 18.85
C SER A 31 1.47 -2.15 19.71
N ALA A 32 2.16 -2.88 20.58
CA ALA A 32 3.22 -2.41 21.44
C ALA A 32 3.87 -1.20 20.77
N GLN A 33 3.88 -0.06 21.48
CA GLN A 33 4.55 1.18 21.09
C GLN A 33 6.05 0.89 20.95
N LYS A 34 6.40 0.11 19.94
CA LYS A 34 7.73 -0.21 19.50
C LYS A 34 8.16 1.14 18.95
N LYS A 35 8.88 1.91 19.77
CA LYS A 35 9.48 3.23 19.43
C LYS A 35 9.69 3.22 17.94
N ARG A 36 8.86 3.98 17.20
CA ARG A 36 8.82 3.84 15.75
C ARG A 36 10.20 4.18 15.23
N LYS A 37 10.97 3.14 14.89
CA LYS A 37 12.28 3.30 14.27
C LYS A 37 12.00 3.94 12.93
N ILE A 38 12.50 5.15 12.74
CA ILE A 38 12.32 5.88 11.49
C ILE A 38 12.76 4.99 10.32
N GLY A 39 11.89 4.86 9.31
CA GLY A 39 12.16 3.97 8.20
C GLY A 39 13.40 4.42 7.42
N ARG A 40 14.21 3.48 6.90
CA ARG A 40 15.42 3.78 6.10
C ARG A 40 15.16 4.78 4.97
N ASN A 41 13.97 4.74 4.37
CA ASN A 41 13.58 5.58 3.23
C ASN A 41 12.81 6.86 3.63
N GLU A 42 12.45 7.04 4.90
CA GLU A 42 11.71 8.22 5.37
C GLU A 42 12.57 9.49 5.32
N PRO A 43 11.96 10.69 5.27
CA PRO A 43 12.70 11.93 5.44
C PRO A 43 13.48 11.92 6.75
N CYS A 44 14.73 12.38 6.71
CA CYS A 44 15.57 12.38 7.90
C CYS A 44 15.03 13.37 8.94
N TRP A 45 15.04 12.97 10.21
CA TRP A 45 14.58 13.78 11.34
C TRP A 45 15.35 15.11 11.52
N CYS A 46 16.54 15.25 10.93
CA CYS A 46 17.34 16.49 10.97
C CYS A 46 16.80 17.64 10.09
N GLY A 47 15.70 17.44 9.36
CA GLY A 47 15.10 18.49 8.52
C GLY A 47 15.82 18.75 7.19
N SER A 48 16.83 17.95 6.82
CA SER A 48 17.59 18.14 5.57
C SER A 48 16.82 17.80 4.29
N GLY A 49 15.62 17.25 4.38
CA GLY A 49 14.85 16.73 3.25
C GLY A 49 15.44 15.47 2.60
N LYS A 50 16.62 15.01 3.02
CA LYS A 50 17.25 13.79 2.52
C LYS A 50 16.64 12.57 3.19
N LYS A 51 16.65 11.42 2.49
CA LYS A 51 16.23 10.13 3.07
C LYS A 51 17.13 9.75 4.25
N TYR A 52 16.56 9.18 5.31
CA TYR A 52 17.28 8.78 6.53
C TYR A 52 18.52 7.94 6.22
N LYS A 53 18.42 6.97 5.30
CA LYS A 53 19.54 6.14 4.84
C LYS A 53 20.74 6.88 4.27
N LYS A 54 20.53 8.07 3.71
CA LYS A 54 21.57 8.91 3.08
C LYS A 54 22.02 10.06 3.99
N CYS A 55 21.49 10.12 5.21
CA CYS A 55 21.72 11.23 6.11
C CYS A 55 22.27 10.68 7.43
N HIS A 56 21.40 10.41 8.42
CA HIS A 56 21.85 10.02 9.76
C HIS A 56 21.88 8.52 10.02
N LEU A 57 21.38 7.67 9.11
CA LEU A 57 21.34 6.23 9.35
C LEU A 57 22.70 5.64 9.75
N ASN A 58 23.79 5.97 9.05
CA ASN A 58 25.09 5.38 9.37
C ASN A 58 25.61 5.90 10.72
N SER A 59 25.37 7.17 11.02
CA SER A 59 25.76 7.80 12.28
C SER A 59 24.96 7.26 13.48
N ASP A 60 23.71 6.89 13.27
CA ASP A 60 22.82 6.35 14.31
C ASP A 60 23.08 4.86 14.59
N LEU A 61 23.59 4.11 13.60
CA LEU A 61 23.93 2.69 13.71
C LEU A 61 25.29 2.41 14.37
N VAL A 62 26.19 3.39 14.37
CA VAL A 62 27.58 3.26 14.89
C VAL A 62 27.68 3.76 16.35
N ARG A 63 26.55 4.06 16.98
CA ARG A 63 26.48 4.54 18.37
C ARG A 63 26.13 3.43 19.36
#